data_AF-A0A917Y3V6-F1
#
_entry.id   AF-A0A917Y3V6-F1
#
_cell.length_a   1.000
_cell.length_b   1.000
_cell.length_c   1.000
_cell.angle_alpha   90.00
_cell.angle_beta   90.00
_cell.angle_gamma   90.00
#
_symmetry.space_group_name_H-M   'P 1'
#
loop_
_entity.id
_entity.type
_entity.pdbx_description
1 polymer ?
#
loop_
_entity_poly.entity_id
_entity_poly.type
_entity_poly.pdbx_seq_one_letter_code
_entity_poly.pdbx_strand_id
1 'polypeptide(L)'
;MSKYNWHIARKDEKPTVVRHYKWITKLFAFVLRNPSMFKGAVLTVYNHGKKVVDISWDQIINLNGQGLKEGEIRKIIKKMEGESE
;
A
#
# COMPACT_ATOMS: atom_id res chain seq x y z
N MET A 1 18.94 -4.04 -12.70
CA MET A 1 18.66 -3.14 -11.56
C MET A 1 17.19 -2.75 -11.60
N SER A 2 16.32 -3.48 -10.92
CA SER A 2 14.87 -3.25 -11.03
C SER A 2 14.52 -1.92 -10.36
N LYS A 3 14.26 -0.92 -11.20
CA LYS A 3 13.73 0.38 -10.82
C LYS A 3 12.25 0.17 -10.47
N TYR A 4 11.95 0.19 -9.17
CA TYR A 4 10.68 0.58 -8.54
C TYR A 4 9.88 -0.50 -7.81
N ASN A 5 9.40 -0.08 -6.64
CA ASN A 5 9.54 -0.85 -5.41
C ASN A 5 8.22 -1.18 -4.74
N TRP A 6 7.14 -0.42 -4.96
CA TRP A 6 5.89 -0.60 -4.22
C TRP A 6 4.83 -1.33 -5.02
N HIS A 7 4.17 -2.32 -4.43
CA HIS A 7 2.97 -2.93 -4.97
C HIS A 7 2.00 -3.34 -3.87
N ILE A 8 0.77 -3.68 -4.26
CA ILE A 8 -0.23 -4.25 -3.35
C ILE A 8 -0.69 -5.62 -3.83
N ALA A 9 -1.11 -6.44 -2.87
CA ALA A 9 -1.96 -7.61 -3.09
C ALA A 9 -3.09 -7.59 -2.06
N ARG A 10 -4.13 -8.40 -2.27
CA ARG A 10 -5.10 -8.68 -1.20
C ARG A 10 -4.45 -9.62 -0.18
N LYS A 11 -4.74 -9.38 1.10
CA LYS A 11 -4.27 -10.22 2.19
C LYS A 11 -4.78 -11.65 2.00
N ASP A 12 -3.91 -12.63 2.23
CA ASP A 12 -4.18 -14.08 2.13
C ASP A 12 -4.57 -14.62 0.74
N GLU A 13 -4.64 -13.78 -0.30
CA GLU A 13 -4.71 -14.22 -1.68
C GLU A 13 -3.30 -14.44 -2.25
N LYS A 14 -3.16 -15.38 -3.21
CA LYS A 14 -1.90 -15.50 -3.99
C LYS A 14 -1.53 -14.12 -4.54
N PRO A 15 -0.25 -13.70 -4.46
CA PRO A 15 0.18 -12.36 -4.85
C PRO A 15 0.03 -12.19 -6.36
N THR A 16 -1.18 -11.85 -6.78
CA THR A 16 -1.45 -11.35 -8.12
C THR A 16 -1.10 -9.88 -8.04
N VAL A 17 0.18 -9.58 -8.27
CA VAL A 17 0.68 -8.21 -8.20
C VAL A 17 -0.13 -7.37 -9.17
N VAL A 18 -1.04 -6.55 -8.64
CA VAL A 18 -1.98 -5.81 -9.50
C VAL A 18 -1.24 -4.71 -10.25
N ARG A 19 -0.30 -4.04 -9.58
CA ARG A 19 0.50 -2.98 -10.18
C ARG A 19 1.72 -2.59 -9.36
N HIS A 20 2.77 -2.15 -10.04
CA HIS A 20 3.96 -1.57 -9.43
C HIS A 20 3.96 -0.05 -9.55
N TYR A 21 4.38 0.63 -8.48
CA TYR A 21 4.57 2.06 -8.46
C TYR A 21 5.91 2.45 -7.83
N LYS A 22 6.46 3.55 -8.34
CA LYS A 22 7.64 4.20 -7.74
C LYS A 22 7.31 4.83 -6.39
N TRP A 23 6.11 5.39 -6.25
CA TRP A 23 5.66 6.16 -5.11
C TRP A 23 4.42 5.54 -4.47
N ILE A 24 4.39 5.45 -3.15
CA ILE A 24 3.25 4.90 -2.39
C ILE A 24 2.01 5.78 -2.50
N THR A 25 2.19 7.10 -2.57
CA THR A 25 1.09 8.04 -2.86
C THR A 25 0.36 7.69 -4.17
N LYS A 26 1.11 7.34 -5.22
CA LYS A 26 0.52 6.93 -6.51
C LYS A 26 -0.14 5.55 -6.44
N LEU A 27 0.43 4.64 -5.65
CA LEU A 27 -0.18 3.33 -5.36
C LEU A 27 -1.54 3.52 -4.67
N PHE A 28 -1.61 4.34 -3.63
CA PHE A 28 -2.85 4.63 -2.90
C PHE A 28 -3.89 5.32 -3.78
N ALA A 29 -3.49 6.32 -4.57
CA ALA A 29 -4.39 6.94 -5.53
C ALA A 29 -4.96 5.92 -6.55
N PHE A 30 -4.19 4.91 -6.96
CA PHE A 30 -4.68 3.84 -7.82
C PHE A 30 -5.68 2.93 -7.12
N VAL A 31 -5.39 2.54 -5.88
CA VAL A 31 -6.32 1.76 -5.05
C VAL A 31 -7.66 2.49 -4.96
N LEU A 32 -7.63 3.76 -4.57
CA LEU A 32 -8.83 4.58 -4.40
C LEU A 32 -9.65 4.79 -5.67
N ARG A 33 -9.00 4.78 -6.84
CA ARG A 33 -9.69 4.84 -8.15
C ARG A 33 -10.37 3.53 -8.56
N ASN A 34 -10.04 2.42 -7.91
CA ASN A 34 -10.56 1.09 -8.24
C ASN A 34 -11.27 0.45 -7.03
N PRO A 35 -12.34 1.07 -6.51
CA PRO A 35 -13.03 0.57 -5.32
C PRO A 35 -13.63 -0.83 -5.53
N SER A 36 -14.10 -1.18 -6.73
CA SER A 36 -14.62 -2.52 -7.03
C SER A 36 -13.61 -3.64 -6.79
N MET A 37 -12.31 -3.35 -6.91
CA MET A 37 -11.25 -4.35 -6.72
C MET A 37 -10.73 -4.43 -5.28
N PHE A 38 -10.89 -3.38 -4.48
CA PHE A 38 -10.14 -3.24 -3.23
C PHE A 38 -10.97 -2.80 -2.02
N LYS A 39 -12.16 -2.23 -2.23
CA LYS A 39 -13.03 -1.79 -1.14
C LYS A 39 -13.49 -2.99 -0.32
N GLY A 40 -13.37 -2.86 1.01
CA GLY A 40 -13.73 -3.92 1.95
C GLY A 40 -12.69 -5.06 2.09
N ALA A 41 -11.62 -5.04 1.30
CA ALA A 41 -10.51 -5.98 1.46
C ALA A 41 -9.39 -5.38 2.33
N VAL A 42 -8.67 -6.25 3.04
CA VAL A 42 -7.38 -5.90 3.64
C VAL A 42 -6.32 -6.10 2.56
N LEU A 43 -5.46 -5.10 2.36
CA LEU A 43 -4.44 -5.10 1.32
C LEU A 43 -3.07 -5.20 1.96
N THR A 44 -2.22 -6.08 1.45
CA THR A 44 -0.83 -6.15 1.85
C THR A 44 -0.01 -5.26 0.93
N VAL A 45 0.69 -4.28 1.52
CA VAL A 45 1.64 -3.41 0.82
C VAL A 45 3.01 -4.07 0.86
N TYR A 46 3.65 -4.10 -0.30
CA TYR A 46 4.99 -4.63 -0.47
C TYR A 46 5.96 -3.55 -0.94
N ASN A 47 7.21 -3.67 -0.53
CA ASN A 47 8.33 -2.85 -0.96
C ASN A 47 9.50 -3.75 -1.36
N HIS A 48 9.94 -3.69 -2.61
CA HIS A 48 10.92 -4.60 -3.22
C HIS A 48 10.59 -6.10 -3.03
N GLY A 49 9.30 -6.46 -3.14
CA GLY A 49 8.87 -7.86 -2.96
C GLY A 49 8.78 -8.30 -1.51
N LYS A 50 9.16 -7.46 -0.54
CA LYS A 50 9.00 -7.74 0.88
C LYS A 50 7.68 -7.15 1.37
N LYS A 51 6.92 -7.93 2.15
CA LYS A 51 5.73 -7.44 2.87
C LYS A 51 6.17 -6.32 3.81
N VAL A 52 5.43 -5.22 3.81
CA VAL A 52 5.67 -4.07 4.71
C VAL A 52 4.54 -3.95 5.72
N VAL A 53 3.29 -3.89 5.26
CA VAL A 53 2.15 -3.71 6.16
C VAL A 53 0.88 -4.28 5.53
N ASP A 54 -0.03 -4.78 6.38
CA ASP A 54 -1.42 -5.01 6.00
C ASP A 54 -2.24 -3.75 6.34
N ILE A 55 -2.87 -3.16 5.33
CA ILE A 55 -3.62 -1.92 5.45
C ILE A 55 -5.04 -2.09 4.92
N SER A 56 -6.01 -1.54 5.63
CA SER A 56 -7.40 -1.49 5.20
C SER A 56 -7.64 -0.36 4.19
N TRP A 57 -8.70 -0.50 3.40
CA TRP A 57 -9.17 0.55 2.50
C TRP A 57 -9.38 1.90 3.21
N ASP A 58 -9.96 1.91 4.41
CA ASP A 58 -10.24 3.15 5.16
C ASP A 58 -8.96 3.83 5.64
N GLN A 59 -7.94 3.05 6.03
CA GLN A 59 -6.62 3.59 6.36
C GLN A 59 -5.96 4.23 5.12
N ILE A 60 -6.12 3.63 3.94
CA ILE A 60 -5.62 4.23 2.68
C ILE A 60 -6.34 5.56 2.40
N ILE A 61 -7.66 5.62 2.57
CA ILE A 61 -8.42 6.88 2.44
C ILE A 61 -7.84 7.93 3.39
N ASN A 62 -7.67 7.58 4.66
CA ASN A 62 -7.16 8.51 5.67
C ASN A 62 -5.76 9.03 5.30
N LEU A 63 -4.80 8.13 5.01
CA LEU A 63 -3.43 8.52 4.66
C LEU A 63 -3.35 9.35 3.37
N ASN A 64 -4.14 9.01 2.35
CA ASN A 64 -4.17 9.76 1.11
C ASN A 64 -4.89 11.11 1.26
N GLY A 65 -5.89 11.20 2.13
CA GLY A 65 -6.66 12.41 2.43
C GLY A 65 -5.92 13.45 3.27
N GLN A 66 -4.91 13.03 4.05
CA GLN A 66 -4.11 13.93 4.88
C GLN A 66 -3.15 14.84 4.08
N GLY A 67 -3.03 14.66 2.76
CA GLY A 67 -2.13 15.49 1.94
C GLY A 67 -0.64 15.32 2.25
N LEU A 68 -0.27 14.23 2.91
CA LEU A 68 1.10 13.94 3.32
C LEU A 68 2.02 13.73 2.11
N LYS A 69 3.28 14.12 2.26
CA LYS A 69 4.31 13.85 1.24
C LYS A 69 4.72 12.38 1.28
N GLU A 70 5.24 11.90 0.15
CA GLU A 70 5.71 10.51 -0.02
C GLU A 70 6.62 10.02 1.13
N GLY A 71 7.54 10.87 1.61
CA GLY A 71 8.45 10.53 2.71
C GLY A 71 7.75 10.32 4.05
N GLU A 72 6.66 11.06 4.31
CA GLU A 72 5.89 10.97 5.55
C GLU A 72 5.04 9.69 5.55
N ILE A 73 4.33 9.42 4.45
CA ILE A 73 3.55 8.18 4.29
C ILE A 73 4.46 6.95 4.44
N ARG A 74 5.67 6.99 3.85
CA ARG A 74 6.64 5.91 4.01
C ARG A 74 7.06 5.69 5.46
N LYS A 75 7.27 6.75 6.24
CA LYS A 75 7.60 6.64 7.67
C LYS A 75 6.45 6.02 8.45
N ILE A 76 5.22 6.44 8.18
CA ILE A 76 4.03 5.89 8.84
C ILE A 76 3.89 4.40 8.53
N ILE A 77 3.96 4.03 7.25
CA ILE A 77 3.83 2.64 6.82
C ILE A 77 4.92 1.74 7.40
N LYS A 78 6.16 2.24 7.47
CA LYS A 78 7.26 1.51 8.14
C LYS A 78 7.13 1.43 9.66
N LYS A 79 6.45 2.38 10.30
CA LYS A 79 6.13 2.26 11.74
C LYS A 79 5.08 1.18 11.96
N MET A 80 4.07 1.12 11.10
CA MET A 80 3.04 0.08 11.15
C MET A 80 3.59 -1.33 10.88
N GLU A 81 4.69 -1.45 10.12
CA GLU A 81 5.44 -2.72 9.93
C GLU A 81 5.94 -3.31 11.28
N GLY A 82 6.33 -2.45 12.23
CA GLY A 82 6.90 -2.87 13.52
C GLY A 82 5.90 -3.08 14.66
N GLU A 83 4.62 -2.76 14.46
CA GLU A 83 3.56 -2.95 15.47
C GLU A 83 2.80 -4.27 15.31
N SER A 84 3.25 -5.15 14.41
CA SER A 84 2.62 -6.46 14.13
C SER A 84 3.29 -7.66 14.83
N GLU A 85 4.07 -7.42 15.91
CA GLU A 85 4.64 -8.47 16.77
C GLU A 85 3.71 -8.86 17.93
#